data_AF-A0AAU3H129-F1
#
_entry.id   AF-A0AAU3H129-F1
#
_cell.length_a   1.000
_cell.length_b   1.000
_cell.length_c   1.000
_cell.angle_alpha   90.00
_cell.angle_beta   90.00
_cell.angle_gamma   90.00
#
_symmetry.space_group_name_H-M   'P 1'
#
loop_
_entity.id
_entity.type
_entity.pdbx_description
1 polymer ?
#
loop_
_entity_poly.entity_id
_entity_poly.type
_entity_poly.pdbx_seq_one_letter_code
_entity_poly.pdbx_strand_id
1 'polypeptide(L)'
;MTSVDLPQWREHHAAAVTASEELKTALAGLGIQERHYRGIRPAMTSTGRPYVYLGIMSAAAVESITTALQNDPAAPNRPEGRAADTTTPDATEAARQVPSRAQKDDA
;
A
#
# COMPACT_ATOMS: atom_id res chain seq x y z
N MET A 1 -17.57 -4.20 28.02
CA MET A 1 -16.34 -3.37 28.02
C MET A 1 -15.16 -4.33 28.12
N THR A 2 -14.52 -4.61 27.00
CA THR A 2 -13.29 -5.42 26.97
C THR A 2 -12.23 -4.64 27.75
N SER A 3 -11.77 -5.21 28.86
CA SER A 3 -10.61 -4.69 29.58
C SER A 3 -9.45 -4.71 28.62
N VAL A 4 -9.00 -3.53 28.19
CA VAL A 4 -7.80 -3.39 27.39
C VAL A 4 -6.64 -3.99 28.18
N ASP A 5 -5.91 -4.91 27.57
CA ASP A 5 -4.70 -5.47 28.15
C ASP A 5 -3.68 -4.33 28.33
N LEU A 6 -3.36 -4.01 29.59
CA LEU A 6 -2.53 -2.85 29.94
C LEU A 6 -1.12 -2.90 29.32
N PRO A 7 -0.43 -4.05 29.31
CA PRO A 7 0.83 -4.22 28.59
C PRO A 7 0.71 -3.94 27.09
N GLN A 8 -0.24 -4.59 26.40
CA GLN A 8 -0.46 -4.40 24.96
C GLN A 8 -0.81 -2.95 24.61
N TRP A 9 -1.61 -2.28 25.44
CA TRP A 9 -1.94 -0.87 25.25
C TRP A 9 -0.71 0.03 25.33
N ARG A 10 0.18 -0.22 26.29
CA ARG A 10 1.42 0.55 26.44
C ARG A 10 2.33 0.37 25.23
N GLU A 11 2.45 -0.85 24.73
CA GLU A 11 3.22 -1.15 23.52
C GLU A 11 2.67 -0.42 22.30
N HIS A 12 1.36 -0.51 22.05
CA HIS A 12 0.73 0.20 20.94
C HIS A 12 0.83 1.72 21.08
N HIS A 13 0.64 2.27 22.28
CA HIS A 13 0.83 3.69 22.52
C HIS A 13 2.28 4.12 22.24
N ALA A 14 3.27 3.34 22.70
CA ALA A 14 4.68 3.60 22.43
C ALA A 14 4.97 3.59 20.92
N ALA A 15 4.42 2.63 20.17
CA ALA A 15 4.55 2.60 18.71
C ALA A 15 3.98 3.87 18.04
N ALA A 16 2.82 4.35 18.49
CA ALA A 16 2.24 5.60 17.99
C ALA A 16 3.12 6.83 18.31
N VAL A 17 3.72 6.88 19.51
CA VAL A 17 4.65 7.94 19.92
C VAL A 17 5.87 7.93 19.02
N THR A 18 6.54 6.78 18.89
CA THR A 18 7.72 6.63 18.05
C THR A 18 7.45 7.06 16.61
N ALA A 19 6.37 6.55 15.99
CA ALA A 19 6.02 6.92 14.63
C ALA A 19 5.74 8.43 14.46
N SER A 20 5.15 9.06 15.48
CA SER A 20 4.88 10.50 15.45
C SER A 20 6.18 11.32 15.51
N GLU A 21 7.13 10.92 16.35
CA GLU A 21 8.41 11.62 16.48
C GLU A 21 9.30 11.38 15.26
N GLU A 22 9.38 10.15 14.74
CA GLU A 22 10.11 9.84 13.51
C GLU A 22 9.59 10.66 12.33
N LEU A 23 8.26 10.80 12.19
CA LEU A 23 7.68 11.64 11.14
C LEU A 23 8.06 13.11 11.32
N LYS A 24 8.01 13.65 12.55
CA LYS A 24 8.46 15.03 12.80
C LYS A 24 9.93 15.23 12.47
N THR A 25 10.79 14.27 12.85
CA THR A 25 12.22 14.29 12.52
C THR A 25 12.44 14.27 11.01
N ALA A 26 11.71 13.43 10.27
CA ALA A 26 11.79 13.39 8.81
C ALA A 26 11.40 14.74 8.19
N LEU A 27 10.27 15.32 8.62
CA LEU A 27 9.81 16.63 8.12
C LEU A 27 10.79 17.76 8.47
N ALA A 28 11.42 17.72 9.64
CA ALA A 28 12.49 18.64 10.01
C ALA A 28 13.71 18.47 9.10
N GLY A 29 14.10 17.23 8.79
CA GLY A 29 15.19 16.91 7.86
C GLY A 29 14.93 17.43 6.44
N LEU A 30 13.66 17.56 6.04
CA LEU A 30 13.23 18.17 4.77
C LEU A 30 13.20 19.71 4.82
N GLY A 31 13.62 20.34 5.92
CA GLY A 31 13.63 21.80 6.08
C GLY A 31 12.25 22.42 6.31
N ILE A 32 11.23 21.60 6.58
CA ILE A 32 9.88 22.10 6.88
C ILE A 32 9.92 22.70 8.28
N GLN A 33 9.38 23.92 8.43
CA GLN A 33 9.35 24.59 9.73
C GLN A 33 8.33 23.92 10.67
N GLU A 34 8.69 23.76 11.94
CA GLU A 34 7.91 23.06 12.96
C GLU A 34 6.44 23.50 13.05
N ARG A 35 6.16 24.80 12.84
CA ARG A 35 4.78 25.32 12.84
C ARG A 35 3.83 24.55 11.92
N HIS A 36 4.33 23.92 10.86
CA HIS A 36 3.52 23.20 9.87
C HIS A 36 3.25 21.74 10.27
N TYR A 37 4.03 21.16 11.19
CA TYR A 37 3.86 19.78 11.65
C TYR A 37 3.68 19.65 13.16
N ARG A 38 3.58 20.76 13.90
CA ARG A 38 3.26 20.78 15.34
C ARG A 38 1.95 20.05 15.70
N GLY A 39 1.05 19.89 14.72
CA GLY A 39 -0.20 19.15 14.87
C GLY A 39 -0.03 17.62 14.93
N ILE A 40 1.15 17.11 14.54
CA ILE A 40 1.45 15.69 14.54
C ILE A 40 1.52 15.17 15.97
N ARG A 41 0.71 14.16 16.27
CA ARG A 41 0.66 13.55 17.59
C ARG A 41 0.25 12.07 17.53
N PRO A 42 0.69 11.27 18.51
CA PRO A 42 0.21 9.90 18.64
C PRO A 42 -1.30 9.89 18.85
N ALA A 43 -1.96 8.92 18.22
CA ALA A 43 -3.38 8.68 18.38
C ALA A 43 -3.64 7.19 18.55
N MET A 44 -4.68 6.86 19.31
CA MET A 44 -5.17 5.50 19.43
C MET A 44 -6.66 5.46 19.17
N THR A 45 -7.11 4.41 18.50
CA THR A 45 -8.54 4.13 18.38
C THR A 45 -9.10 3.60 19.69
N SER A 46 -10.42 3.64 19.84
CA SER A 46 -11.12 2.96 20.94
C SER A 46 -10.84 1.45 20.98
N THR A 47 -10.44 0.85 19.86
CA THR A 47 -10.02 -0.56 19.74
C THR A 47 -8.54 -0.81 20.07
N GLY A 48 -7.79 0.21 20.53
CA GLY A 48 -6.38 0.07 20.91
C GLY A 48 -5.38 0.06 19.74
N ARG A 49 -5.84 0.27 18.51
CA ARG A 49 -4.95 0.34 17.33
C ARG A 49 -4.16 1.66 17.33
N PRO A 50 -2.84 1.63 17.06
CA PRO A 50 -1.99 2.81 17.00
C PRO A 50 -2.10 3.55 15.67
N TYR A 51 -2.15 4.87 15.73
CA TYR A 51 -2.22 5.79 14.59
C TYR A 51 -1.39 7.04 14.86
N VAL A 52 -1.11 7.80 13.82
CA VAL A 52 -0.55 9.15 13.90
C VAL A 52 -1.60 10.14 13.40
N TYR A 53 -1.99 11.09 14.23
CA TYR A 53 -2.84 12.19 13.82
C TYR A 53 -1.97 13.29 13.23
N LEU A 54 -2.19 13.64 11.97
CA LEU A 54 -1.38 14.64 11.25
C LEU A 54 -1.85 16.09 11.47
N GLY A 55 -3.16 16.27 11.68
CA GLY A 55 -3.77 17.60 11.76
C GLY A 55 -3.93 18.29 10.41
N ILE A 56 -4.19 19.59 10.45
CA ILE A 56 -4.29 20.43 9.25
C ILE A 56 -2.89 20.96 8.92
N MET A 57 -2.49 20.80 7.67
CA MET A 57 -1.23 21.32 7.13
C MET A 57 -1.53 22.37 6.06
N SER A 58 -0.65 23.36 5.90
CA SER A 58 -0.77 24.32 4.79
C SER A 58 -0.48 23.63 3.46
N ALA A 59 -1.15 24.07 2.39
CA ALA A 59 -0.91 23.55 1.04
C ALA A 59 0.59 23.60 0.65
N ALA A 60 1.25 24.73 0.93
CA ALA A 60 2.69 24.88 0.68
C ALA A 60 3.56 23.84 1.43
N ALA A 61 3.20 23.50 2.68
CA ALA A 61 3.93 22.46 3.41
C ALA A 61 3.71 21.08 2.79
N VAL A 62 2.48 20.77 2.35
CA VAL A 62 2.17 19.52 1.65
C VAL A 62 2.93 19.42 0.33
N GLU A 63 3.02 20.51 -0.45
CA GLU A 63 3.80 20.55 -1.69
C GLU A 63 5.29 20.28 -1.45
N SER A 64 5.90 20.87 -0.42
CA SER A 64 7.29 20.56 -0.03
C SER A 64 7.47 19.08 0.30
N ILE A 65 6.54 18.47 1.03
CA ILE A 65 6.58 17.05 1.38
C ILE A 65 6.48 16.18 0.13
N THR A 66 5.50 16.45 -0.73
CA THR A 66 5.28 15.67 -1.96
C THR A 66 6.50 15.76 -2.87
N THR A 67 7.07 16.96 -3.02
CA THR A 67 8.30 17.15 -3.80
C THR A 67 9.46 16.35 -3.22
N ALA A 68 9.63 16.35 -1.90
CA ALA A 68 10.67 15.56 -1.25
C ALA A 68 10.49 14.05 -1.49
N LEU A 69 9.25 13.53 -1.38
CA LEU A 69 8.95 12.11 -1.60
C LEU A 69 9.18 11.67 -3.04
N GLN A 70 8.89 12.53 -4.03
CA GLN A 70 9.11 12.22 -5.45
C GLN A 70 10.58 12.25 -5.86
N ASN A 71 11.40 13.03 -5.16
CA ASN A 71 12.84 13.12 -5.40
C ASN A 71 13.64 12.09 -4.60
N ASP A 72 12.97 11.19 -3.88
CA ASP A 72 13.61 10.05 -3.25
C ASP A 72 13.98 8.99 -4.33
N PRO A 73 15.28 8.73 -4.57
CA PRO A 73 15.72 7.78 -5.59
C PRO A 73 15.37 6.32 -5.27
N ALA A 74 14.83 6.02 -4.07
CA ALA A 74 14.45 4.68 -3.65
C ALA A 74 13.00 4.30 -4.01
N ALA A 75 12.21 5.17 -4.64
CA ALA A 75 10.93 4.78 -5.22
C ALA A 75 11.15 4.18 -6.62
N PRO A 76 11.11 2.85 -6.82
CA PRO A 76 11.05 2.32 -8.17
C PRO A 76 9.75 2.84 -8.78
N ASN A 77 9.88 3.67 -9.81
CA ASN A 77 8.83 3.94 -10.78
C ASN A 77 8.22 2.60 -11.17
N ARG A 78 7.10 2.20 -10.57
CA ARG A 78 6.35 1.04 -11.01
C ARG A 78 5.62 1.51 -12.27
N PRO A 79 6.03 1.08 -13.47
CA PRO A 79 5.30 1.47 -14.65
C PRO A 79 3.87 0.92 -14.54
N GLU A 80 2.90 1.82 -14.56
CA GLU A 80 1.53 1.48 -14.89
C GLU A 80 1.52 0.92 -16.32
N GLY A 81 1.06 -0.33 -16.49
CA GLY A 81 0.83 -0.90 -17.81
C GLY A 81 1.13 -2.40 -17.91
N ARG A 82 0.15 -3.23 -17.56
CA ARG A 82 -0.41 -4.29 -18.44
C ARG A 82 -1.51 -5.06 -17.69
N ALA A 83 -2.71 -4.49 -17.66
CA ALA A 83 -3.92 -5.30 -17.64
C ALA A 83 -4.28 -5.62 -19.11
N ALA A 84 -4.73 -6.84 -19.35
CA ALA A 84 -5.19 -7.43 -20.61
C ALA A 84 -4.11 -7.73 -21.66
N ASP A 85 -3.56 -8.95 -21.60
CA ASP A 85 -3.41 -9.72 -22.83
C ASP A 85 -4.40 -10.89 -22.76
N THR A 86 -5.53 -10.67 -23.40
CA THR A 86 -6.62 -11.62 -23.57
C THR A 86 -6.22 -12.57 -24.69
N THR A 87 -5.40 -13.58 -24.42
CA THR A 87 -5.26 -14.69 -25.37
C THR A 87 -6.48 -15.59 -25.24
N THR A 88 -7.53 -15.22 -25.97
CA THR A 88 -8.57 -16.15 -26.42
C THR A 88 -7.89 -17.11 -27.40
N PRO A 89 -7.86 -18.43 -27.18
CA PRO A 89 -7.43 -19.33 -28.23
C PRO A 89 -8.46 -19.33 -29.37
N ASP A 90 -7.96 -18.94 -30.55
CA ASP A 90 -8.65 -18.94 -31.83
C ASP A 90 -9.21 -20.34 -32.16
N ALA A 91 -10.46 -20.35 -32.60
CA ALA A 91 -11.22 -21.51 -32.99
C ALA A 91 -10.78 -22.02 -34.37
N THR A 92 -9.58 -22.61 -34.46
CA THR A 92 -9.13 -23.31 -35.68
C THR A 92 -8.29 -24.56 -35.35
N GLU A 93 -8.74 -25.40 -34.41
CA GLU A 93 -8.20 -26.76 -34.21
C GLU A 93 -9.33 -27.79 -34.23
N ALA A 94 -10.20 -27.71 -35.24
CA ALA A 94 -11.31 -28.64 -35.43
C ALA A 94 -11.46 -29.05 -36.90
N ALA A 95 -10.37 -29.32 -37.62
CA ALA A 95 -10.43 -29.99 -38.92
C ALA A 95 -9.04 -30.36 -39.44
N ARG A 96 -8.36 -31.34 -38.84
CA ARG A 96 -7.34 -32.16 -39.51
C ARG A 96 -6.83 -33.25 -38.58
N GLN A 97 -7.57 -34.35 -38.50
CA GLN A 97 -7.02 -35.71 -38.55
C GLN A 97 -8.17 -36.74 -38.41
N VAL A 98 -8.69 -37.15 -39.56
CA VAL A 98 -9.29 -38.49 -39.77
C VAL A 98 -8.35 -39.09 -40.83
N PRO A 99 -7.80 -40.32 -40.65
CA PRO A 99 -8.58 -41.47 -41.11
C PRO A 99 -8.38 -42.81 -40.36
N SER A 100 -9.47 -43.59 -40.43
CA SER A 100 -9.52 -45.04 -40.68
C SER A 100 -8.64 -46.00 -39.87
N ARG A 101 -9.31 -46.81 -39.03
CA ARG A 101 -9.33 -48.26 -39.26
C ARG A 101 -10.51 -48.97 -38.57
N ALA A 102 -11.38 -49.53 -39.42
CA ALA A 102 -12.13 -50.77 -39.29
C ALA A 102 -12.65 -51.20 -37.91
N GLN A 103 -13.96 -51.06 -37.73
CA GLN A 103 -14.74 -52.08 -37.05
C GLN A 103 -15.92 -52.44 -37.96
N LYS A 104 -15.86 -53.63 -38.54
CA LYS A 104 -17.01 -54.28 -39.17
C LYS A 104 -17.01 -55.73 -38.72
N ASP A 105 -18.17 -56.09 -38.20
CA ASP A 105 -18.73 -57.36 -37.73
C ASP A 105 -18.11 -58.65 -38.29
N ASP A 106 -18.04 -59.71 -37.47
CA ASP A 106 -19.05 -60.80 -37.51
C ASP A 106 -18.78 -61.90 -36.45
N ALA A 107 -19.85 -62.62 -36.10
CA ALA A 107 -20.02 -63.82 -35.26
C ALA A 107 -20.08 -63.69 -33.72
#